data_AF-A0A0H3UWE6-F1
#
_entry.id   AF-A0A0H3UWE6-F1
#
_cell.length_a   1.000
_cell.length_b   1.000
_cell.length_c   1.000
_cell.angle_alpha   90.00
_cell.angle_beta   90.00
_cell.angle_gamma   90.00
#
_symmetry.space_group_name_H-M   'P 1'
#
loop_
_entity.id
_entity.type
_entity.pdbx_description
1 polymer ?
#
loop_
_entity_poly.entity_id
_entity_poly.type
_entity_poly.pdbx_seq_one_letter_code
_entity_poly.pdbx_strand_id
1 'polypeptide(L)'
;AIGQEVIIFTHFVIREDAQLLFGFIHRQERLLFRELIKVNGVGPKLALAILSWMSAQQFVSTVERQEINALIKLPGVGKKTAERLVVEMKDRFKVLSSDLFAPPVSGERYNNINKEFNMNDPEKEAVAALVTLGYKP
;
A
#
# COMPACT_ATOMS: atom_id res chain seq x y z
N ALA A 1 -10.82 -13.41 17.53
CA ALA A 1 -10.85 -14.75 18.18
C ALA A 1 -10.25 -15.77 17.22
N ILE A 2 -9.64 -16.84 17.72
CA ILE A 2 -9.09 -17.92 16.89
C ILE A 2 -10.27 -18.79 16.39
N GLY A 3 -10.26 -19.21 15.12
CA GLY A 3 -11.29 -20.06 14.53
C GLY A 3 -12.47 -19.33 13.88
N GLN A 4 -12.43 -18.00 13.76
CA GLN A 4 -13.43 -17.22 13.04
C GLN A 4 -13.04 -17.02 11.57
N GLU A 5 -14.05 -16.94 10.71
CA GLU A 5 -13.85 -16.53 9.32
C GLU A 5 -13.36 -15.08 9.27
N VAL A 6 -12.30 -14.84 8.49
CA VAL A 6 -11.73 -13.52 8.28
C VAL A 6 -11.41 -13.33 6.81
N ILE A 7 -11.54 -12.11 6.33
CA ILE A 7 -11.20 -11.74 4.96
C ILE A 7 -10.01 -10.79 5.03
N ILE A 8 -8.95 -11.16 4.33
CA ILE A 8 -7.69 -10.41 4.28
C ILE A 8 -7.31 -10.13 2.83
N PHE A 9 -6.77 -8.95 2.60
CA PHE A 9 -6.19 -8.60 1.32
C PHE A 9 -4.76 -9.11 1.27
N THR A 10 -4.42 -9.85 0.22
CA THR A 10 -3.10 -10.46 0.12
C THR A 10 -2.24 -9.83 -0.97
N HIS A 11 -0.93 -9.86 -0.76
CA HIS A 11 0.09 -9.62 -1.76
C HIS A 11 1.02 -10.83 -1.83
N PHE A 12 1.08 -11.45 -3.00
CA PHE A 12 1.85 -12.67 -3.24
C PHE A 12 3.21 -12.34 -3.85
N VAL A 13 4.27 -12.83 -3.23
CA VAL A 13 5.66 -12.61 -3.63
C VAL A 13 6.27 -13.97 -3.98
N ILE A 14 6.69 -14.11 -5.23
CA ILE A 14 7.38 -15.30 -5.74
C ILE A 14 8.86 -14.99 -5.84
N ARG A 15 9.68 -15.82 -5.21
CA ARG A 15 11.13 -15.86 -5.34
C ARG A 15 11.55 -17.26 -5.79
N GLU A 16 12.81 -17.40 -6.17
CA GLU A 16 13.37 -18.69 -6.58
C GLU A 16 13.36 -19.72 -5.43
N ASP A 17 13.54 -19.25 -4.19
CA ASP A 17 13.68 -20.06 -2.98
C ASP A 17 12.39 -20.15 -2.14
N ALA A 18 11.41 -19.27 -2.39
CA ALA A 18 10.23 -19.17 -1.54
C ALA A 18 9.02 -18.53 -2.24
N GLN A 19 7.83 -18.95 -1.81
CA GLN A 19 6.56 -18.31 -2.11
C GLN A 19 6.00 -17.72 -0.82
N LEU A 20 5.82 -16.40 -0.78
CA LEU A 20 5.43 -15.66 0.43
C LEU A 20 4.10 -14.93 0.21
N LEU A 21 3.23 -15.00 1.21
CA LEU A 21 1.95 -14.29 1.21
C LEU A 21 1.93 -13.25 2.34
N PHE A 22 1.76 -11.99 1.97
CA PHE A 22 1.62 -10.87 2.92
C PHE A 22 0.14 -10.48 3.01
N GLY A 23 -0.41 -10.45 4.22
CA GLY A 23 -1.82 -10.15 4.48
C GLY A 23 -2.04 -8.76 5.09
N PHE A 24 -3.13 -8.11 4.70
CA PHE A 24 -3.56 -6.78 5.17
C PHE A 24 -5.05 -6.77 5.47
N ILE A 25 -5.47 -6.00 6.47
CA ILE A 25 -6.88 -5.89 6.84
C ILE A 25 -7.59 -4.96 5.87
N HIS A 26 -6.91 -3.90 5.42
CA HIS A 26 -7.47 -2.90 4.54
C HIS A 26 -6.81 -2.88 3.15
N ARG A 27 -7.58 -2.53 2.13
CA ARG A 27 -7.08 -2.41 0.74
C ARG A 27 -6.01 -1.31 0.65
N GLN A 28 -6.18 -0.23 1.41
CA GLN A 28 -5.27 0.91 1.47
C GLN A 28 -3.89 0.49 2.01
N GLU A 29 -3.84 -0.36 3.03
CA GLU A 29 -2.58 -0.90 3.58
C GLU A 29 -1.85 -1.76 2.54
N ARG A 30 -2.59 -2.60 1.81
CA ARG A 30 -2.01 -3.39 0.71
C ARG A 30 -1.47 -2.51 -0.41
N LEU A 31 -2.20 -1.45 -0.79
CA LEU A 31 -1.75 -0.50 -1.80
C LEU A 31 -0.47 0.20 -1.35
N LEU A 32 -0.45 0.71 -0.12
CA LEU A 32 0.74 1.34 0.45
C LEU A 32 1.93 0.37 0.50
N PHE A 33 1.72 -0.87 0.92
CA PHE A 33 2.76 -1.90 0.90
C PHE A 33 3.34 -2.12 -0.49
N ARG A 34 2.49 -2.21 -1.52
CA ARG A 34 2.93 -2.38 -2.92
C ARG A 34 3.75 -1.22 -3.43
N GLU A 35 3.49 -0.01 -2.96
CA GLU A 35 4.27 1.17 -3.32
C GLU A 35 5.58 1.24 -2.55
N LEU A 36 5.57 0.86 -1.27
CA LEU A 36 6.78 0.78 -0.45
C LEU A 36 7.81 -0.18 -1.05
N ILE A 37 7.40 -1.38 -1.47
CA ILE A 37 8.33 -2.37 -2.05
C ILE A 37 8.90 -1.98 -3.43
N LYS A 38 8.31 -0.97 -4.10
CA LYS A 38 8.86 -0.40 -5.33
C LYS A 38 9.97 0.62 -5.05
N VAL A 39 10.07 1.11 -3.81
CA VAL A 39 11.16 2.00 -3.40
C VAL A 39 12.44 1.20 -3.31
N ASN A 40 13.46 1.68 -3.99
CA ASN A 40 14.76 1.02 -4.02
C ASN A 40 15.39 0.96 -2.62
N GLY A 41 15.76 -0.25 -2.19
CA GLY A 41 16.28 -0.51 -0.84
C GLY A 41 15.19 -0.80 0.19
N VAL A 42 13.92 -0.86 -0.21
CA VAL A 42 12.80 -1.29 0.64
C VAL A 42 12.27 -2.63 0.14
N GLY A 43 12.58 -3.70 0.87
CA GLY A 43 12.05 -5.03 0.60
C GLY A 43 10.74 -5.32 1.33
N PRO A 44 10.07 -6.45 1.02
CA PRO A 44 8.81 -6.86 1.67
C PRO A 44 8.87 -6.89 3.21
N LYS A 45 9.98 -7.37 3.79
CA LYS A 45 10.18 -7.43 5.24
C LYS A 45 10.23 -6.03 5.88
N LEU A 46 10.90 -5.09 5.21
CA LEU A 46 11.03 -3.72 5.69
C LEU A 46 9.72 -2.94 5.53
N ALA A 47 9.03 -3.11 4.40
CA ALA A 47 7.71 -2.53 4.17
C ALA A 47 6.69 -3.02 5.22
N LEU A 48 6.72 -4.31 5.58
CA LEU A 48 5.87 -4.84 6.64
C LEU A 48 6.24 -4.26 8.01
N ALA A 49 7.54 -4.10 8.30
CA ALA A 49 7.99 -3.48 9.55
C ALA A 49 7.54 -2.02 9.67
N ILE A 50 7.57 -1.25 8.57
CA ILE A 50 7.06 0.13 8.52
C ILE A 50 5.57 0.16 8.88
N LEU A 51 4.76 -0.68 8.22
CA LEU A 51 3.30 -0.74 8.45
C LEU A 51 2.91 -1.34 9.80
N SER A 52 3.83 -2.06 10.44
CA SER A 52 3.65 -2.59 11.80
C SER A 52 4.03 -1.56 12.87
N TRP A 53 4.89 -0.60 12.53
CA TRP A 53 5.34 0.43 13.47
C TRP A 53 4.41 1.64 13.52
N MET A 54 3.83 2.01 12.38
CA MET A 54 2.92 3.15 12.26
C MET A 54 1.81 2.83 11.26
N SER A 55 0.63 3.41 11.48
CA SER A 55 -0.48 3.24 10.55
C SER A 55 -0.17 3.86 9.19
N ALA A 56 -0.91 3.46 8.15
CA ALA A 56 -0.77 4.04 6.82
C ALA A 56 -0.91 5.57 6.83
N GLN A 57 -1.86 6.10 7.59
CA GLN A 57 -2.09 7.55 7.72
C GLN A 57 -0.94 8.25 8.44
N GLN A 58 -0.42 7.65 9.50
CA GLN A 58 0.75 8.18 10.21
C GLN A 58 1.97 8.22 9.28
N PHE A 59 2.20 7.15 8.52
CA PHE A 59 3.29 7.09 7.55
C PHE A 59 3.19 8.18 6.49
N VAL A 60 2.00 8.39 5.92
CA VAL A 60 1.77 9.47 4.95
C VAL A 60 2.09 10.84 5.56
N SER A 61 1.57 11.12 6.76
CA SER A 61 1.85 12.38 7.48
C SER A 61 3.34 12.58 7.77
N THR A 62 4.06 11.54 8.21
CA THR A 62 5.51 11.58 8.45
C THR A 62 6.29 11.88 7.17
N VAL A 63 5.88 11.32 6.03
CA VAL A 63 6.49 11.59 4.72
C VAL A 63 6.17 13.02 4.25
N GLU A 64 4.93 13.49 4.40
CA GLU A 64 4.53 14.85 4.04
C GLU A 64 5.29 15.92 4.84
N ARG A 65 5.45 15.69 6.15
CA ARG A 65 6.20 16.55 7.08
C ARG A 65 7.71 16.39 6.99
N GLN A 66 8.20 15.46 6.16
CA GLN A 66 9.63 15.18 5.97
C GLN A 66 10.35 14.82 7.27
N GLU A 67 9.68 14.08 8.16
CA GLU A 67 10.21 13.69 9.47
C GLU A 67 11.16 12.48 9.36
N ILE A 68 12.32 12.69 8.73
CA ILE A 68 13.33 11.65 8.47
C ILE A 68 13.79 10.96 9.77
N ASN A 69 13.92 11.71 10.87
CA ASN A 69 14.35 11.17 12.16
C ASN A 69 13.39 10.13 12.74
N ALA A 70 12.09 10.21 12.42
CA ALA A 70 11.11 9.20 12.83
C ALA A 70 11.33 7.88 12.08
N LEU A 71 11.69 7.97 10.79
CA LEU A 71 11.94 6.81 9.93
C LEU A 71 13.28 6.12 10.27
N ILE A 72 14.31 6.87 10.65
CA ILE A 72 15.63 6.31 11.04
C ILE A 72 15.54 5.42 12.29
N LYS A 73 14.55 5.65 13.17
CA LYS A 73 14.33 4.81 14.36
C LYS A 73 13.84 3.40 14.03
N LEU A 74 13.41 3.17 12.79
CA LEU A 74 12.93 1.86 12.35
C LEU A 74 14.10 0.88 12.14
N PRO A 75 13.98 -0.37 12.63
CA PRO A 75 15.03 -1.36 12.44
C PRO A 75 15.23 -1.66 10.94
N GLY A 76 16.46 -1.46 10.46
CA GLY A 76 16.81 -1.67 9.05
C GLY A 76 16.63 -0.43 8.15
N VAL A 77 16.21 0.72 8.68
CA VAL A 77 16.17 1.99 7.95
C VAL A 77 17.35 2.87 8.35
N GLY A 78 18.34 3.01 7.46
CA GLY A 78 19.43 3.97 7.62
C GLY A 78 19.04 5.38 7.13
N LYS A 79 19.89 6.38 7.42
CA LYS A 79 19.69 7.78 6.99
C LYS A 79 19.42 7.93 5.49
N LYS A 80 20.26 7.29 4.65
CA LYS A 80 20.14 7.33 3.18
C LYS A 80 18.83 6.69 2.70
N THR A 81 18.42 5.59 3.32
CA THR A 81 17.17 4.90 3.00
C THR A 81 15.97 5.75 3.43
N ALA A 82 16.01 6.38 4.60
CA ALA A 82 14.96 7.26 5.09
C ALA A 82 14.76 8.49 4.19
N GLU A 83 15.85 9.16 3.81
CA GLU A 83 15.82 10.30 2.87
C GLU A 83 15.20 9.89 1.54
N ARG A 84 15.65 8.76 0.98
CA ARG A 84 15.12 8.22 -0.28
C ARG A 84 13.65 7.86 -0.18
N LEU A 85 13.25 7.23 0.92
CA LEU A 85 11.87 6.85 1.19
C LEU A 85 10.95 8.07 1.19
N VAL A 86 11.34 9.15 1.87
CA VAL A 86 10.56 10.39 1.91
C VAL A 86 10.40 10.99 0.52
N VAL A 87 11.47 11.06 -0.27
CA VAL A 87 11.43 11.66 -1.62
C VAL A 87 10.56 10.83 -2.57
N GLU A 88 10.82 9.53 -2.68
CA GLU A 88 10.09 8.67 -3.61
C GLU A 88 8.62 8.49 -3.22
N MET A 89 8.31 8.35 -1.92
CA MET A 89 6.92 8.19 -1.48
C MET A 89 6.12 9.49 -1.59
N LYS A 90 6.72 10.65 -1.35
CA LYS A 90 6.05 11.94 -1.52
C LYS A 90 5.59 12.17 -2.96
N ASP A 91 6.39 11.74 -3.94
CA ASP A 91 6.01 11.81 -5.35
C ASP A 91 4.86 10.84 -5.68
N ARG A 92 4.93 9.60 -5.19
CA ARG A 92 3.89 8.58 -5.38
C ARG A 92 2.56 8.96 -4.72
N PHE A 93 2.58 9.59 -3.54
CA PHE A 93 1.36 9.98 -2.85
C PHE A 93 0.55 11.05 -3.58
N LYS A 94 1.18 11.90 -4.39
CA LYS A 94 0.45 12.83 -5.25
C LYS A 94 -0.47 12.10 -6.25
N VAL A 95 -0.08 10.91 -6.66
CA VAL A 95 -0.84 10.06 -7.60
C VAL A 95 -1.88 9.20 -6.87
N LEU A 96 -1.66 8.85 -5.60
CA LEU A 96 -2.46 7.89 -4.84
C LEU A 96 -3.49 8.52 -3.89
N SER A 97 -3.54 9.85 -3.81
CA SER A 97 -4.33 10.60 -2.84
C SER A 97 -5.85 10.35 -2.90
N SER A 98 -6.39 9.89 -4.03
CA SER A 98 -7.81 9.48 -4.10
C SER A 98 -8.08 8.12 -3.43
N ASP A 99 -7.13 7.18 -3.52
CA ASP A 99 -7.38 5.77 -3.22
C ASP A 99 -6.95 5.39 -1.79
N LEU A 100 -5.99 6.11 -1.22
CA LEU A 100 -5.49 5.87 0.14
C LEU A 100 -6.40 6.44 1.24
N PHE A 101 -7.23 7.43 0.91
CA PHE A 101 -8.10 8.14 1.86
C PHE A 101 -9.59 7.81 1.71
N ALA A 102 -9.96 6.89 0.80
CA ALA A 102 -11.32 6.38 0.74
C ALA A 102 -11.70 5.72 2.08
N PRO A 103 -12.88 6.01 2.65
CA PRO A 103 -13.26 5.50 3.97
C PRO A 103 -13.24 3.96 4.00
N PRO A 104 -12.81 3.35 5.12
CA PRO A 104 -12.82 1.90 5.27
C PRO A 104 -14.27 1.43 5.14
N VAL A 105 -14.53 0.60 4.13
CA VAL A 105 -15.84 -0.03 3.93
C VAL A 105 -16.01 -1.02 5.09
N SER A 106 -16.81 -0.64 6.09
CA SER A 106 -17.15 -1.49 7.23
C SER A 106 -17.86 -2.76 6.74
N GLY A 107 -17.49 -3.88 7.35
CA GLY A 107 -17.66 -5.26 6.87
C GLY A 107 -19.08 -5.84 6.81
N GLU A 108 -20.11 -5.05 6.46
CA GLU A 108 -21.47 -5.57 6.23
C GLU A 108 -21.81 -5.77 4.74
N ARG A 109 -20.88 -5.44 3.83
CA ARG A 109 -21.11 -5.49 2.37
C ARG A 109 -20.78 -6.82 1.69
N TYR A 110 -20.38 -7.87 2.42
CA TYR A 110 -20.08 -9.17 1.81
C TYR A 110 -21.30 -9.88 1.18
N ASN A 111 -22.53 -9.48 1.56
CA ASN A 111 -23.76 -10.01 0.94
C ASN A 111 -24.20 -9.26 -0.34
N ASN A 112 -23.48 -8.23 -0.78
CA ASN A 112 -23.79 -7.45 -1.99
C ASN A 112 -22.68 -7.49 -3.05
N ILE A 113 -21.97 -8.61 -3.15
CA ILE A 113 -20.90 -8.85 -4.14
C ILE A 113 -21.29 -8.60 -5.61
N ASN A 114 -22.58 -8.45 -5.93
CA ASN A 114 -23.06 -8.21 -7.30
C ASN A 114 -23.62 -6.81 -7.59
N LYS A 115 -23.65 -5.86 -6.63
CA LYS A 115 -24.38 -4.57 -6.82
C LYS A 115 -23.53 -3.30 -6.73
N GLU A 116 -22.24 -3.39 -6.41
CA GLU A 116 -21.43 -2.19 -6.11
C GLU A 116 -20.02 -2.20 -6.72
N PHE A 117 -19.86 -2.71 -7.94
CA PHE A 117 -18.83 -2.19 -8.85
C PHE A 117 -19.23 -0.80 -9.37
N ASN A 118 -19.60 0.12 -8.47
CA ASN A 118 -19.72 1.54 -8.79
C ASN A 118 -18.32 2.17 -8.65
N MET A 119 -17.44 1.83 -9.60
CA MET A 119 -16.35 2.73 -10.01
C MET A 119 -17.02 3.85 -10.82
N ASN A 120 -17.39 4.94 -10.16
CA ASN A 120 -17.98 6.13 -10.80
C ASN A 120 -16.94 6.97 -11.59
N ASP A 121 -16.01 6.31 -12.28
CA ASP A 121 -15.19 6.92 -13.31
C ASP A 121 -14.70 5.85 -14.31
N PRO A 122 -15.55 5.44 -15.26
CA PRO A 122 -15.20 4.43 -16.26
C PRO A 122 -14.01 4.84 -17.14
N GLU A 123 -13.74 6.15 -17.24
CA GLU A 123 -12.60 6.68 -17.99
C GLU A 123 -11.28 6.32 -17.30
N LYS A 124 -11.19 6.52 -15.98
CA LYS A 124 -9.99 6.13 -15.22
C LYS A 124 -9.72 4.64 -15.23
N GLU A 125 -10.77 3.81 -15.16
CA GLU A 125 -10.64 2.36 -15.26
C GLU A 125 -10.12 1.95 -16.64
N ALA A 126 -10.68 2.53 -17.70
CA ALA A 126 -10.24 2.29 -19.07
C ALA A 126 -8.78 2.71 -19.29
N VAL A 127 -8.37 3.88 -18.78
CA VAL A 127 -6.98 4.35 -18.86
C VAL A 127 -6.04 3.40 -18.12
N ALA A 128 -6.39 2.97 -16.90
CA ALA A 128 -5.56 2.02 -16.14
C ALA A 128 -5.43 0.67 -16.87
N ALA A 129 -6.49 0.20 -17.51
CA ALA A 129 -6.48 -1.02 -18.32
C ALA A 129 -5.57 -0.85 -19.56
N LEU A 130 -5.66 0.29 -20.26
CA LEU A 130 -4.80 0.59 -21.42
C LEU A 130 -3.33 0.69 -21.04
N VAL A 131 -2.99 1.33 -19.92
CA VAL A 131 -1.62 1.36 -19.40
C VAL A 131 -1.13 -0.04 -19.06
N THR A 132 -1.99 -0.89 -18.51
CA THR A 132 -1.66 -2.31 -18.23
C THR A 132 -1.39 -3.11 -19.52
N LEU A 133 -2.05 -2.76 -20.63
CA LEU A 133 -1.81 -3.32 -21.95
C LEU A 133 -0.56 -2.75 -22.65
N GLY A 134 0.11 -1.77 -22.04
CA GLY A 134 1.38 -1.21 -22.53
C GLY A 134 1.24 0.13 -23.27
N TYR A 135 0.07 0.77 -23.24
CA TYR A 135 -0.10 2.12 -23.77
C TYR A 135 0.52 3.15 -22.81
N LYS A 136 1.06 4.24 -23.36
CA LYS A 136 1.67 5.32 -22.56
C LYS A 136 0.57 6.10 -21.80
N PRO A 137 0.84 6.52 -20.55
CA PRO A 137 -0.08 7.32 -19.75
C PRO A 137 -0.24 8.75 -20.28
#